data_AF-A0A4Z1CRN3-F1
#
_entry.id   AF-A0A4Z1CRN3-F1
#
_cell.length_a   1.000
_cell.length_b   1.000
_cell.length_c   1.000
_cell.angle_alpha   90.00
_cell.angle_beta   90.00
_cell.angle_gamma   90.00
#
_symmetry.space_group_name_H-M   'P 1'
#
loop_
_entity.id
_entity.type
_entity.pdbx_description
1 polymer ?
#
loop_
_entity_poly.entity_id
_entity_poly.type
_entity_poly.pdbx_seq_one_letter_code
_entity_poly.pdbx_strand_id
1 'polypeptide(L)'
;MGRTHDTFTDLGAGTPVWFTLAARALPIGIFAQFLSAGTALFRDPEMWALHGAIGGALVVPVLVLAGGAALVIRLRGFGWWAGLTLALYLAQVALAAGASPLPLSLHPLNAALLLTASLTLLARVERRCARHHPDGA
;
A
#
# COMPACT_ATOMS: atom_id res chain seq x y z
N MET A 1 -18.13 -19.73 -21.21
CA MET A 1 -17.80 -19.44 -19.80
C MET A 1 -16.86 -18.25 -19.75
N GLY A 2 -17.32 -17.09 -19.29
CA GLY A 2 -16.48 -15.90 -19.19
C GLY A 2 -15.38 -16.10 -18.15
N ARG A 3 -14.14 -15.74 -18.45
CA ARG A 3 -13.05 -15.73 -17.46
C ARG A 3 -13.40 -14.72 -16.36
N THR A 4 -13.86 -15.21 -15.22
CA THR A 4 -14.02 -14.38 -14.02
C THR A 4 -12.63 -13.87 -13.63
N HIS A 5 -12.47 -12.54 -13.56
CA HIS A 5 -11.19 -11.94 -13.17
C HIS A 5 -10.78 -12.46 -11.78
N ASP A 6 -9.50 -12.81 -11.59
CA ASP A 6 -8.97 -13.46 -10.38
C ASP A 6 -9.14 -12.65 -9.08
N THR A 7 -9.51 -11.37 -9.18
CA THR A 7 -9.87 -10.53 -8.02
C THR A 7 -11.32 -10.71 -7.57
N PHE A 8 -12.12 -11.49 -8.30
CA PHE A 8 -13.55 -11.74 -8.07
C PHE A 8 -13.86 -13.23 -7.85
N THR A 9 -12.84 -14.07 -7.68
CA THR A 9 -13.01 -15.44 -7.16
C THR A 9 -13.56 -15.41 -5.74
N ASP A 10 -14.47 -16.32 -5.42
CA ASP A 10 -15.11 -16.46 -4.11
C ASP A 10 -15.70 -15.15 -3.55
N LEU A 11 -16.37 -14.35 -4.38
CA LEU A 11 -17.02 -13.12 -3.92
C LEU A 11 -17.97 -13.35 -2.74
N GLY A 12 -18.66 -14.50 -2.67
CA GLY A 12 -19.56 -14.83 -1.56
C GLY A 12 -18.90 -14.91 -0.18
N ALA A 13 -17.58 -15.12 -0.12
CA ALA A 13 -16.83 -15.14 1.15
C ALA A 13 -16.32 -13.75 1.58
N GLY A 14 -16.61 -12.71 0.79
CA GLY A 14 -16.20 -11.33 1.05
C GLY A 14 -14.68 -11.10 0.98
N THR A 15 -14.27 -9.91 1.41
CA THR A 15 -12.86 -9.55 1.64
C THR A 15 -12.62 -9.47 3.14
N PRO A 16 -11.58 -10.12 3.69
CA PRO A 16 -11.30 -10.02 5.13
C PRO A 16 -11.10 -8.57 5.58
N VAL A 17 -11.72 -8.19 6.70
CA VAL A 17 -11.69 -6.80 7.20
C VAL A 17 -10.26 -6.28 7.40
N TRP A 18 -9.35 -7.11 7.93
CA TRP A 18 -7.96 -6.74 8.12
C TRP A 18 -7.24 -6.40 6.80
N PHE A 19 -7.59 -7.07 5.69
CA PHE A 19 -7.00 -6.81 4.38
C PHE A 19 -7.51 -5.48 3.82
N THR A 20 -8.81 -5.21 3.97
CA THR A 20 -9.42 -3.94 3.61
C THR A 20 -8.87 -2.77 4.43
N LEU A 21 -8.73 -2.95 5.75
CA LEU A 21 -8.13 -1.93 6.62
C LEU A 21 -6.68 -1.65 6.24
N ALA A 22 -5.87 -2.67 5.97
CA ALA A 22 -4.49 -2.49 5.51
C ALA A 22 -4.43 -1.76 4.16
N ALA A 23 -5.32 -2.09 3.22
CA ALA A 23 -5.40 -1.44 1.92
C ALA A 23 -5.77 0.05 2.02
N ARG A 24 -6.58 0.44 3.02
CA ARG A 24 -6.93 1.84 3.31
C ARG A 24 -5.81 2.57 4.06
N ALA A 25 -5.24 1.94 5.08
CA ALA A 25 -4.22 2.54 5.93
C ALA A 25 -2.95 2.89 5.16
N LEU A 26 -2.55 2.05 4.20
CA LEU A 26 -1.32 2.25 3.44
C LEU A 26 -1.25 3.59 2.68
N PRO A 27 -2.17 3.93 1.74
CA PRO A 27 -2.14 5.21 1.05
C PRO A 27 -2.28 6.41 1.99
N ILE A 28 -3.05 6.27 3.09
CA ILE A 28 -3.16 7.32 4.11
C ILE A 28 -1.81 7.58 4.79
N GLY A 29 -1.11 6.52 5.21
CA GLY A 29 0.21 6.64 5.82
C GLY A 29 1.26 7.17 4.84
N ILE A 30 1.22 6.77 3.55
CA ILE A 30 2.11 7.34 2.52
C ILE A 30 1.81 8.83 2.29
N PHE A 31 0.53 9.24 2.31
CA PHE A 31 0.20 10.67 2.25
C PHE A 31 0.76 11.43 3.46
N ALA A 32 0.67 10.86 4.66
CA ALA A 32 1.29 11.42 5.86
C ALA A 32 2.83 11.49 5.76
N GLN A 33 3.47 10.55 5.05
CA GLN A 33 4.91 10.63 4.73
C GLN A 33 5.24 11.85 3.87
N PHE A 34 4.45 12.12 2.82
CA PHE A 34 4.65 13.31 1.99
C PHE A 34 4.46 14.60 2.78
N LEU A 35 3.42 14.67 3.62
CA LEU A 35 3.15 15.85 4.44
C LEU A 35 4.26 16.08 5.48
N SER A 36 4.70 15.04 6.19
CA SER A 36 5.76 15.14 7.19
C SER A 36 7.10 15.50 6.57
N ALA A 37 7.48 14.89 5.43
CA ALA A 37 8.71 15.23 4.71
C ALA A 37 8.67 16.68 4.17
N GLY A 38 7.56 17.09 3.56
CA GLY A 38 7.39 18.47 3.09
C GLY A 38 7.47 19.48 4.24
N THR A 39 6.82 19.18 5.37
CA THR A 39 6.93 20.02 6.57
C THR A 39 8.38 20.08 7.07
N ALA A 40 9.09 18.94 7.08
CA ALA A 40 10.48 18.87 7.50
C ALA A 40 11.43 19.67 6.61
N LEU A 41 11.17 19.68 5.30
CA LEU A 41 11.97 20.42 4.32
C LEU A 41 11.77 21.94 4.43
N PHE A 42 10.53 22.39 4.65
CA PHE A 42 10.18 23.81 4.48
C PHE A 42 9.85 24.55 5.77
N ARG A 43 9.63 23.85 6.89
CA ARG A 43 9.11 24.48 8.12
C ARG A 43 9.77 24.01 9.40
N ASP A 44 9.86 22.70 9.63
CA ASP A 44 10.24 22.14 10.93
C ASP A 44 11.07 20.87 10.80
N PRO A 45 12.42 20.95 10.91
CA PRO A 45 13.30 19.79 10.77
C PRO A 45 13.04 18.63 11.74
N GLU A 46 12.39 18.87 12.89
CA GLU A 46 12.06 17.79 13.83
C GLU A 46 11.06 16.79 13.24
N MET A 47 10.30 17.21 12.23
CA MET A 47 9.36 16.36 11.50
C MET A 47 10.02 15.21 10.72
N TRP A 48 11.34 15.22 10.53
CA TRP A 48 12.06 14.06 9.98
C TRP A 48 11.95 12.82 10.87
N ALA A 49 11.88 12.98 12.19
CA ALA A 49 11.69 11.86 13.11
C ALA A 49 10.30 11.23 12.94
N LEU A 50 9.27 12.07 12.81
CA LEU A 50 7.91 11.61 12.53
C LEU A 50 7.83 10.91 11.17
N HIS A 51 8.46 11.47 10.14
CA HIS A 51 8.57 10.86 8.82
C HIS A 51 9.26 9.47 8.88
N GLY A 52 10.34 9.35 9.64
CA GLY A 52 11.00 8.05 9.86
C GLY A 52 10.07 7.05 10.55
N ALA A 53 9.37 7.47 11.60
CA ALA A 53 8.49 6.61 12.39
C ALA A 53 7.28 6.12 11.58
N ILE A 54 6.59 7.01 10.86
CA ILE A 54 5.47 6.64 9.97
C ILE A 54 6.00 5.71 8.87
N GLY A 55 7.13 6.04 8.24
CA GLY A 55 7.78 5.21 7.23
C GLY A 55 8.05 3.79 7.70
N GLY A 56 8.57 3.63 8.93
CA GLY A 56 8.78 2.32 9.54
C GLY A 56 7.47 1.57 9.84
N ALA A 57 6.46 2.27 10.35
CA ALA A 57 5.15 1.68 10.65
C ALA A 57 4.42 1.14 9.41
N LEU A 58 4.68 1.72 8.22
CA LEU A 58 4.10 1.27 6.95
C LEU A 58 4.48 -0.18 6.57
N VAL A 59 5.53 -0.77 7.18
CA VAL A 59 5.85 -2.19 6.96
C VAL A 59 4.67 -3.10 7.31
N VAL A 60 3.88 -2.73 8.32
CA VAL A 60 2.78 -3.56 8.83
C VAL A 60 1.69 -3.75 7.76
N PRO A 61 1.03 -2.69 7.24
CA PRO A 61 0.04 -2.87 6.18
C PRO A 61 0.63 -3.47 4.91
N VAL A 62 1.89 -3.19 4.56
CA VAL A 62 2.56 -3.79 3.40
C VAL A 62 2.67 -5.32 3.53
N LEU A 63 3.15 -5.80 4.67
CA LEU A 63 3.28 -7.24 4.93
C LEU A 63 1.92 -7.92 5.04
N VAL A 64 0.93 -7.27 5.64
CA VAL A 64 -0.45 -7.77 5.70
C VAL A 64 -1.03 -7.96 4.29
N LEU A 65 -0.83 -7.00 3.39
CA LEU A 65 -1.31 -7.08 2.01
C LEU A 65 -0.57 -8.15 1.20
N ALA A 66 0.77 -8.19 1.29
CA ALA A 66 1.57 -9.19 0.57
C ALA A 66 1.31 -10.61 1.09
N GLY A 67 1.33 -10.80 2.41
CA GLY A 67 1.03 -12.08 3.05
C GLY A 67 -0.40 -12.53 2.79
N GLY A 68 -1.38 -11.62 2.86
CA GLY A 68 -2.77 -11.93 2.53
C GLY A 68 -2.93 -12.42 1.09
N ALA A 69 -2.34 -11.71 0.11
CA ALA A 69 -2.41 -12.11 -1.29
C ALA A 69 -1.65 -13.41 -1.60
N ALA A 70 -0.60 -13.73 -0.84
CA ALA A 70 0.17 -14.96 -1.01
C ALA A 70 -0.47 -16.19 -0.35
N LEU A 71 -1.04 -16.02 0.86
CA LEU A 71 -1.48 -17.12 1.71
C LEU A 71 -2.97 -17.41 1.62
N VAL A 72 -3.79 -16.43 1.22
CA VAL A 72 -5.25 -16.58 1.15
C VAL A 72 -5.68 -16.73 -0.30
N ILE A 73 -6.16 -17.93 -0.67
CA ILE A 73 -6.51 -18.30 -2.05
C ILE A 73 -7.42 -17.25 -2.72
N ARG A 74 -8.47 -16.79 -2.02
CA ARG A 74 -9.42 -15.79 -2.53
C ARG A 74 -8.86 -14.36 -2.70
N LEU A 75 -7.62 -14.11 -2.28
CA LEU A 75 -6.94 -12.82 -2.41
C LEU A 75 -5.80 -12.85 -3.45
N ARG A 76 -5.54 -14.00 -4.10
CA ARG A 76 -4.43 -14.16 -5.05
C ARG A 76 -4.49 -13.19 -6.24
N GLY A 77 -5.69 -12.78 -6.65
CA GLY A 77 -5.87 -11.77 -7.71
C GLY A 77 -5.27 -10.38 -7.38
N PHE A 78 -4.94 -10.11 -6.12
CA PHE A 78 -4.25 -8.90 -5.69
C PHE A 78 -2.72 -9.04 -5.70
N GLY A 79 -2.19 -10.26 -5.92
CA GLY A 79 -0.78 -10.61 -5.73
C GLY A 79 0.21 -9.73 -6.50
N TRP A 80 -0.09 -9.38 -7.76
CA TRP A 80 0.79 -8.50 -8.54
C TRP A 80 0.94 -7.11 -7.89
N TRP A 81 -0.17 -6.48 -7.51
CA TRP A 81 -0.14 -5.14 -6.94
C TRP A 81 0.37 -5.14 -5.49
N ALA A 82 0.05 -6.17 -4.70
CA ALA A 82 0.62 -6.34 -3.36
C ALA A 82 2.14 -6.59 -3.42
N GLY A 83 2.60 -7.42 -4.36
CA GLY A 83 4.02 -7.67 -4.61
C GLY A 83 4.77 -6.43 -5.09
N LEU A 84 4.21 -5.69 -6.06
CA LEU A 84 4.77 -4.42 -6.51
C LEU A 84 4.85 -3.40 -5.37
N THR A 85 3.81 -3.32 -4.55
CA THR A 85 3.79 -2.45 -3.36
C THR A 85 4.89 -2.83 -2.37
N LEU A 86 5.08 -4.12 -2.09
CA LEU A 86 6.17 -4.61 -1.23
C LEU A 86 7.55 -4.27 -1.83
N ALA A 87 7.75 -4.51 -3.13
CA ALA A 87 9.02 -4.20 -3.79
C ALA A 87 9.34 -2.70 -3.74
N LEU A 88 8.35 -1.85 -4.03
CA LEU A 88 8.51 -0.39 -3.95
C LEU A 88 8.75 0.07 -2.50
N TYR A 89 8.11 -0.54 -1.50
CA TYR A 89 8.37 -0.25 -0.09
C TYR A 89 9.81 -0.62 0.31
N LEU A 90 10.29 -1.80 -0.07
CA LEU A 90 11.67 -2.22 0.21
C LEU A 90 12.67 -1.30 -0.50
N ALA A 91 12.40 -0.91 -1.75
CA ALA A 91 13.20 0.08 -2.45
C ALA A 91 13.18 1.43 -1.72
N GLN A 92 12.03 1.87 -1.19
CA GLN A 92 11.90 3.11 -0.43
C GLN A 92 12.82 3.12 0.80
N VAL A 93 12.82 2.02 1.56
CA VAL A 93 13.69 1.83 2.73
C VAL A 93 15.15 1.82 2.31
N ALA A 94 15.51 1.10 1.25
CA ALA A 94 16.89 1.05 0.74
C ALA A 94 17.39 2.43 0.28
N LEU A 95 16.55 3.21 -0.40
CA LEU A 95 16.89 4.57 -0.84
C LEU A 95 17.08 5.54 0.34
N ALA A 96 16.38 5.32 1.46
CA ALA A 96 16.50 6.13 2.67
C ALA A 96 17.61 5.68 3.64
N ALA A 97 18.04 4.41 3.56
CA ALA A 97 19.03 3.85 4.49
C ALA A 97 20.45 4.44 4.30
N GLY A 98 20.74 4.99 3.12
CA GLY A 98 22.03 5.59 2.81
C GLY A 98 22.05 7.11 3.02
N ALA A 99 23.18 7.64 3.47
CA ALA A 99 23.44 9.08 3.52
C ALA A 99 23.87 9.69 2.16
N SER A 100 23.90 8.88 1.10
CA SER A 100 24.36 9.35 -0.21
C SER A 100 23.27 10.18 -0.91
N PRO A 101 23.61 11.35 -1.48
CA PRO A 101 22.63 12.25 -2.08
C PRO A 101 21.84 11.66 -3.25
N LEU A 102 22.47 10.75 -4.02
CA LEU A 102 21.86 10.19 -5.23
C LEU A 102 20.70 9.21 -4.93
N PRO A 103 20.85 8.17 -4.09
CA PRO A 103 19.71 7.37 -3.65
C PRO A 103 18.60 8.20 -3.00
N LEU A 104 18.98 9.18 -2.18
CA LEU A 104 18.01 10.04 -1.50
C LEU A 104 17.21 10.91 -2.49
N SER A 105 17.81 11.36 -3.60
CA SER A 105 17.09 12.14 -4.61
C SER A 105 16.04 11.33 -5.39
N LEU A 106 16.19 10.01 -5.46
CA LEU A 106 15.21 9.10 -6.06
C LEU A 106 14.08 8.71 -5.09
N HIS A 107 14.26 8.95 -3.79
CA HIS A 107 13.31 8.59 -2.74
C HIS A 107 11.90 9.19 -2.95
N PRO A 108 11.73 10.48 -3.33
CA PRO A 108 10.41 11.04 -3.60
C PRO A 108 9.73 10.45 -4.84
N LEU A 109 10.50 10.10 -5.87
CA LEU A 109 9.97 9.44 -7.08
C LEU A 109 9.42 8.06 -6.72
N ASN A 110 10.19 7.25 -5.99
CA ASN A 110 9.73 5.94 -5.55
C ASN A 110 8.54 6.04 -4.58
N ALA A 111 8.49 7.07 -3.72
CA ALA A 111 7.31 7.35 -2.88
C ALA A 111 6.05 7.58 -3.72
N ALA A 112 6.14 8.33 -4.82
CA ALA A 112 5.01 8.61 -5.70
C ALA A 112 4.52 7.34 -6.43
N LEU A 113 5.46 6.49 -6.85
CA LEU A 113 5.15 5.18 -7.43
C LEU A 113 4.49 4.26 -6.41
N LEU A 114 5.00 4.23 -5.17
CA LEU A 114 4.43 3.45 -4.07
C LEU A 114 3.01 3.93 -3.72
N LEU A 115 2.78 5.25 -3.67
CA LEU A 115 1.45 5.83 -3.47
C LEU A 115 0.51 5.38 -4.60
N THR A 116 0.94 5.49 -5.86
CA THR A 116 0.14 5.09 -7.03
C THR A 116 -0.22 3.60 -7.00
N ALA A 117 0.75 2.73 -6.68
CA ALA A 117 0.52 1.30 -6.54
C ALA A 117 -0.46 1.00 -5.40
N SER A 118 -0.31 1.68 -4.24
CA SER A 118 -1.20 1.50 -3.08
C SER A 118 -2.63 1.96 -3.36
N LEU A 119 -2.83 3.08 -4.05
CA LEU A 119 -4.15 3.58 -4.47
C LEU A 119 -4.79 2.66 -5.50
N THR A 120 -4.00 2.12 -6.43
CA THR A 120 -4.48 1.14 -7.42
C THR A 120 -4.94 -0.15 -6.74
N LEU A 121 -4.18 -0.62 -5.75
CA LEU A 121 -4.54 -1.77 -4.93
C LEU A 121 -5.83 -1.50 -4.12
N LEU A 122 -5.91 -0.35 -3.44
CA LEU A 122 -7.09 0.07 -2.70
C LEU A 122 -8.34 0.11 -3.60
N ALA A 123 -8.24 0.73 -4.78
CA ALA A 123 -9.36 0.81 -5.73
C ALA A 123 -9.88 -0.59 -6.13
N ARG A 124 -8.98 -1.57 -6.31
CA ARG A 124 -9.37 -2.95 -6.60
C ARG A 124 -10.03 -3.63 -5.40
N VAL A 125 -9.54 -3.38 -4.19
CA VAL A 125 -10.12 -3.91 -2.95
C VAL A 125 -11.53 -3.35 -2.73
N GLU A 126 -11.71 -2.02 -2.82
CA GLU A 126 -13.02 -1.38 -2.69
C GLU A 126 -14.00 -1.87 -3.77
N ARG A 127 -13.53 -2.02 -5.01
CA ARG A 127 -14.36 -2.59 -6.10
C ARG A 127 -14.80 -4.01 -5.80
N ARG A 128 -13.95 -4.84 -5.18
CA ARG A 128 -14.33 -6.20 -4.75
C ARG A 128 -15.37 -6.13 -3.62
N CYS A 129 -15.16 -5.27 -2.62
CA CYS A 129 -16.09 -5.08 -1.51
C CYS A 129 -17.48 -4.62 -1.99
N ALA A 130 -17.54 -3.67 -2.92
CA ALA A 130 -18.79 -3.18 -3.49
C ALA A 130 -19.56 -4.28 -4.26
N ARG A 131 -18.85 -5.23 -4.87
CA ARG A 131 -19.45 -6.38 -5.59
C ARG A 131 -19.82 -7.56 -4.68
N HIS A 132 -19.40 -7.53 -3.42
CA HIS A 132 -19.81 -8.52 -2.43
C HIS A 132 -21.18 -8.19 -1.84
N HIS A 133 -21.62 -6.93 -1.85
CA HIS A 133 -23.00 -6.60 -1.51
C HIS A 133 -23.95 -7.22 -2.52
N PRO A 134 -24.80 -8.18 -2.11
CA PRO A 134 -25.83 -8.70 -2.97
C PRO A 134 -26.92 -7.64 -3.07
N ASP A 135 -27.50 -7.50 -4.26
CA ASP A 135 -28.86 -6.97 -4.41
C ASP A 135 -29.76 -7.69 -3.38
N GLY A 136 -30.21 -6.97 -2.35
CA GLY A 136 -30.86 -7.57 -1.18
C GLY A 136 -31.27 -6.59 -0.08
N ALA A 137 -31.59 -5.34 -0.45
CA ALA A 137 -32.45 -4.45 0.34
C ALA A 137 -33.75 -4.25 -0.42
#